data_AF-A0A8T3LLA9-F1
#
_entry.id   AF-A0A8T3LLA9-F1
#
_cell.length_a   1.000
_cell.length_b   1.000
_cell.length_c   1.000
_cell.angle_alpha   90.00
_cell.angle_beta   90.00
_cell.angle_gamma   90.00
#
_symmetry.space_group_name_H-M   'P 1'
#
loop_
_entity.id
_entity.type
_entity.pdbx_description
1 polymer ?
#
loop_
_entity_poly.entity_id
_entity_poly.type
_entity_poly.pdbx_seq_one_letter_code
_entity_poly.pdbx_strand_id
1 'polypeptide(L)'
;ALGLLVARTAVQLGHEVDVFFAGDATGMLRPETLEAAQGIGTGSANEHYGSLAASSGVRLFASGMSSRARGVTGQGLPGALEMALPTRLVELMFEADRIVTY
;
A
#
# COMPACT_ATOMS: atom_id res chain seq x y z
N ALA A 1 -4.76 -8.15 -3.09
CA ALA A 1 -5.06 -7.58 -4.43
C ALA A 1 -6.22 -6.59 -4.37
N LEU A 2 -7.42 -6.97 -3.90
CA LEU A 2 -8.61 -6.08 -3.89
C LEU A 2 -8.37 -4.68 -3.30
N GLY A 3 -7.73 -4.55 -2.11
CA GLY A 3 -7.47 -3.24 -1.52
C GLY A 3 -6.61 -2.31 -2.40
N LEU A 4 -5.60 -2.87 -3.09
CA LEU A 4 -4.79 -2.12 -4.05
C LEU A 4 -5.58 -1.74 -5.31
N LEU A 5 -6.47 -2.62 -5.77
CA LEU A 5 -7.38 -2.32 -6.88
C LEU A 5 -8.31 -1.15 -6.49
N VAL A 6 -8.89 -1.17 -5.30
CA VAL A 6 -9.78 -0.11 -4.81
C VAL A 6 -9.03 1.22 -4.70
N ALA A 7 -7.82 1.21 -4.14
CA ALA A 7 -6.96 2.39 -4.11
C ALA A 7 -6.68 2.93 -5.53
N ARG A 8 -6.31 2.05 -6.47
CA ARG A 8 -6.07 2.43 -7.87
C ARG A 8 -7.32 3.03 -8.51
N THR A 9 -8.49 2.46 -8.25
CA THR A 9 -9.76 2.99 -8.75
C THR A 9 -10.07 4.37 -8.16
N ALA A 10 -9.81 4.61 -6.88
CA ALA A 10 -9.98 5.93 -6.28
C ALA A 10 -9.08 6.99 -6.95
N VAL A 11 -7.82 6.65 -7.25
CA VAL A 11 -6.91 7.52 -8.02
C VAL A 11 -7.45 7.79 -9.42
N GLN A 12 -7.95 6.77 -10.12
CA GLN A 12 -8.55 6.93 -11.46
C GLN A 12 -9.80 7.84 -11.46
N LEU A 13 -10.50 7.91 -10.32
CA LEU A 13 -11.63 8.82 -10.12
C LEU A 13 -11.20 10.23 -9.68
N GLY A 14 -9.89 10.50 -9.60
CA GLY A 14 -9.33 11.82 -9.33
C GLY A 14 -9.15 12.14 -7.84
N HIS A 15 -9.17 11.13 -6.96
CA HIS A 15 -8.95 11.32 -5.54
C HIS A 15 -7.48 11.16 -5.15
N GLU A 16 -7.04 11.92 -4.14
CA GLU A 16 -5.78 11.65 -3.44
C GLU A 16 -5.94 10.43 -2.54
N VAL A 17 -4.92 9.57 -2.49
CA VAL A 17 -4.99 8.28 -1.81
C VAL A 17 -3.74 8.02 -0.99
N ASP A 18 -3.96 7.77 0.29
CA ASP A 18 -2.97 7.20 1.19
C ASP A 18 -3.18 5.69 1.34
N VAL A 19 -2.14 4.90 1.11
CA VAL A 19 -2.17 3.45 1.35
C VAL A 19 -1.21 3.12 2.47
N PHE A 20 -1.74 2.56 3.56
CA PHE A 20 -0.94 2.14 4.71
C PHE A 20 -0.97 0.62 4.89
N PHE A 21 0.17 -0.04 4.71
CA PHE A 21 0.33 -1.48 4.96
C PHE A 21 0.65 -1.72 6.44
N ALA A 22 -0.22 -2.43 7.16
CA ALA A 22 -0.05 -2.77 8.56
C ALA A 22 -0.18 -4.28 8.81
N GLY A 23 0.42 -4.78 9.90
CA GLY A 23 0.29 -6.17 10.29
C GLY A 23 0.82 -7.13 9.22
N ASP A 24 0.03 -8.15 8.86
CA ASP A 24 0.42 -9.13 7.85
C ASP A 24 0.53 -8.55 6.44
N ALA A 25 -0.15 -7.44 6.16
CA ALA A 25 -0.11 -6.80 4.85
C ALA A 25 1.29 -6.29 4.49
N THR A 26 2.15 -5.97 5.47
CA THR A 26 3.54 -5.58 5.16
C THR A 26 4.33 -6.73 4.54
N GLY A 27 3.99 -7.99 4.83
CA GLY A 27 4.62 -9.15 4.19
C GLY A 27 4.40 -9.22 2.69
N MET A 28 3.31 -8.62 2.17
CA MET A 28 3.03 -8.53 0.74
C MET A 28 4.06 -7.65 0.01
N LEU A 29 4.75 -6.74 0.71
CA LEU A 29 5.70 -5.80 0.14
C LEU A 29 7.09 -6.41 -0.13
N ARG A 30 7.29 -7.71 0.09
CA ARG A 30 8.47 -8.38 -0.45
C ARG A 30 8.29 -8.57 -1.95
N PRO A 31 9.30 -8.27 -2.81
CA PRO A 31 9.16 -8.36 -4.26
C PRO A 31 8.55 -9.68 -4.74
N GLU A 32 9.04 -10.82 -4.23
CA GLU A 32 8.55 -12.14 -4.61
C GLU A 32 7.11 -12.42 -4.16
N THR A 33 6.70 -11.85 -3.01
CA THR A 33 5.32 -12.01 -2.52
C THR A 33 4.37 -11.11 -3.32
N LEU A 34 4.78 -9.89 -3.63
CA LEU A 34 4.00 -8.95 -4.43
C LEU A 34 3.81 -9.46 -5.86
N GLU A 35 4.87 -9.98 -6.47
CA GLU A 35 4.88 -10.55 -7.82
C GLU A 35 3.94 -11.76 -7.94
N ALA A 36 4.00 -12.67 -6.97
CA ALA A 36 3.17 -13.88 -6.96
C ALA A 36 1.69 -13.61 -6.57
N ALA A 37 1.37 -12.47 -5.97
CA ALA A 37 0.05 -12.21 -5.43
C ALA A 37 -0.99 -11.90 -6.53
N GLN A 38 -1.83 -12.90 -6.82
CA GLN A 38 -2.95 -12.80 -7.76
C GLN A 38 -4.29 -12.82 -7.01
N GLY A 39 -5.13 -11.81 -7.25
CA GLY A 39 -6.50 -11.79 -6.74
C GLY A 39 -7.46 -12.58 -7.62
N ILE A 40 -8.37 -13.31 -6.99
CA ILE A 40 -9.49 -13.98 -7.69
C ILE A 40 -10.49 -12.89 -8.09
N GLY A 41 -10.55 -12.58 -9.39
CA GLY A 41 -11.43 -11.53 -9.93
C GLY A 41 -10.93 -10.09 -9.72
N THR A 42 -9.78 -9.89 -9.08
CA THR A 42 -9.27 -8.54 -8.74
C THR A 42 -7.85 -8.28 -9.23
N GLY A 43 -7.36 -9.07 -10.20
CA GLY A 43 -6.10 -8.81 -10.89
C GLY A 43 -4.81 -9.03 -10.07
N SER A 44 -3.69 -8.66 -10.69
CA SER A 44 -2.34 -8.80 -10.15
C SER A 44 -2.05 -7.70 -9.12
N ALA A 45 -1.64 -8.10 -7.90
CA ALA A 45 -1.23 -7.14 -6.89
C ALA A 45 -0.02 -6.31 -7.32
N ASN A 46 0.93 -6.93 -8.04
CA ASN A 46 2.09 -6.24 -8.59
C ASN A 46 1.70 -5.14 -9.59
N GLU A 47 0.76 -5.43 -10.49
CA GLU A 47 0.25 -4.42 -11.45
C GLU A 47 -0.44 -3.27 -10.70
N HIS A 48 -1.30 -3.57 -9.73
CA HIS A 48 -1.98 -2.53 -8.96
C HIS A 48 -1.02 -1.67 -8.15
N TYR A 49 -0.06 -2.29 -7.46
CA TYR A 49 0.97 -1.57 -6.70
C TYR A 49 1.84 -0.70 -7.62
N GLY A 50 2.32 -1.24 -8.75
CA GLY A 50 3.12 -0.48 -9.71
C GLY A 50 2.37 0.72 -10.27
N SER A 51 1.08 0.58 -10.59
CA SER A 51 0.22 1.69 -11.02
C SER A 51 0.11 2.77 -9.94
N LEU A 52 -0.06 2.39 -8.67
CA LEU A 52 -0.15 3.33 -7.55
C LEU A 52 1.18 4.05 -7.32
N ALA A 53 2.29 3.32 -7.33
CA ALA A 53 3.64 3.86 -7.16
C ALA A 53 4.04 4.87 -8.25
N ALA A 54 3.48 4.74 -9.46
CA ALA A 54 3.71 5.66 -10.57
C ALA A 54 2.70 6.83 -10.62
N SER A 55 1.66 6.83 -9.78
CA SER A 55 0.59 7.83 -9.83
C SER A 55 0.93 9.06 -8.99
N SER A 56 0.69 10.25 -9.56
CA SER A 56 0.59 11.48 -8.76
C SER A 56 -0.60 11.41 -7.81
N GLY A 57 -0.47 11.96 -6.60
CA GLY A 57 -1.55 11.96 -5.60
C GLY A 57 -1.67 10.67 -4.80
N VAL A 58 -0.69 9.77 -4.88
CA VAL A 58 -0.59 8.57 -4.04
C VAL A 58 0.57 8.71 -3.07
N ARG A 59 0.33 8.43 -1.77
CA ARG A 59 1.39 8.23 -0.78
C ARG A 59 1.32 6.82 -0.22
N LEU A 60 2.45 6.12 -0.21
CA LEU A 60 2.55 4.73 0.23
C LEU A 60 3.32 4.66 1.55
N PHE A 61 2.73 4.00 2.54
CA PHE A 61 3.29 3.85 3.88
C PHE A 61 3.27 2.38 4.29
N ALA A 62 4.28 1.95 5.06
CA ALA A 62 4.28 0.66 5.71
C ALA A 62 4.61 0.81 7.19
N SER A 63 3.93 0.04 8.05
CA SER A 63 4.22 -0.01 9.48
C SER A 63 5.67 -0.45 9.72
N GLY A 64 6.52 0.46 10.22
CA GLY A 64 7.95 0.18 10.41
C GLY A 64 8.21 -0.99 11.36
N MET A 65 7.40 -1.15 12.41
CA MET A 65 7.49 -2.30 13.33
C MET A 65 7.09 -3.61 12.64
N SER A 66 5.98 -3.61 11.90
CA SER A 66 5.48 -4.80 11.20
C SER A 66 6.41 -5.22 10.07
N SER A 67 6.97 -4.26 9.34
CA SER A 67 7.95 -4.46 8.26
C SER A 67 9.24 -5.06 8.81
N ARG A 68 9.79 -4.51 9.90
CA ARG A 68 10.99 -5.03 10.56
C ARG A 68 10.82 -6.49 10.99
N ALA A 69 9.68 -6.83 11.60
CA ALA A 69 9.38 -8.20 12.02
C ALA A 69 9.31 -9.21 10.86
N ARG A 70 9.16 -8.72 9.61
CA ARG A 70 9.02 -9.52 8.40
C ARG A 70 10.18 -9.36 7.41
N GLY A 71 11.26 -8.67 7.80
CA GLY A 71 12.42 -8.43 6.95
C GLY A 71 12.17 -7.50 5.76
N VAL A 72 11.12 -6.67 5.81
CA VAL A 72 10.75 -5.76 4.73
C VAL A 72 11.43 -4.42 4.92
N THR A 73 12.19 -4.00 3.91
CA THR A 73 12.96 -2.74 3.90
C THR A 73 12.44 -1.73 2.88
N GLY A 74 11.55 -2.14 1.97
CA GLY A 74 11.10 -1.35 0.83
C GLY A 74 12.06 -1.39 -0.37
N GLN A 75 13.24 -2.00 -0.23
CA GLN A 75 14.15 -2.19 -1.37
C GLN A 75 13.52 -3.07 -2.44
N GLY A 76 13.69 -2.69 -3.71
CA GLY A 76 13.18 -3.43 -4.86
C GLY A 76 11.71 -3.15 -5.21
N LEU A 77 11.02 -2.28 -4.46
CA LEU A 77 9.68 -1.82 -4.81
C LEU A 77 9.74 -0.57 -5.69
N PRO A 78 8.79 -0.40 -6.64
CA PRO A 78 8.63 0.86 -7.34
C PRO A 78 8.05 1.94 -6.41
N GLY A 79 8.43 3.19 -6.66
CA GLY A 79 7.96 4.36 -5.91
C GLY A 79 8.58 4.50 -4.51
N ALA A 80 8.29 5.63 -3.87
CA ALA A 80 8.72 5.87 -2.50
C ALA A 80 7.75 5.19 -1.53
N LEU A 81 8.30 4.38 -0.61
CA LEU A 81 7.57 3.76 0.48
C LEU A 81 8.08 4.33 1.82
N GLU A 82 7.21 5.00 2.56
CA GLU A 82 7.56 5.53 3.87
C GLU A 82 7.38 4.48 4.97
N MET A 83 8.43 4.22 5.75
CA MET A 83 8.34 3.38 6.94
C MET A 83 7.84 4.20 8.13
N ALA A 84 6.62 3.94 8.55
CA ALA A 84 5.86 4.81 9.45
C ALA A 84 5.54 4.16 10.81
N LEU A 85 5.41 5.00 11.84
CA LEU A 85 4.98 4.62 13.19
C LEU A 85 3.43 4.63 13.32
N PRO A 86 2.85 4.01 14.36
CA PRO A 86 1.40 4.04 14.57
C PRO A 86 0.83 5.45 14.69
N THR A 87 1.60 6.40 15.22
CA THR A 87 1.20 7.81 15.30
C THR A 87 0.90 8.38 13.92
N ARG A 88 1.71 8.06 12.91
CA ARG A 88 1.48 8.52 11.53
C ARG A 88 0.20 7.93 10.94
N LEU A 89 -0.11 6.67 11.23
CA LEU A 89 -1.40 6.08 10.82
C LEU A 89 -2.57 6.84 11.45
N VAL A 90 -2.49 7.15 12.75
CA VAL A 90 -3.53 7.93 13.43
C VAL A 90 -3.68 9.31 12.80
N GLU A 91 -2.59 10.01 12.50
CA GLU A 91 -2.63 11.30 11.80
C GLU A 91 -3.32 11.18 10.43
N LEU A 92 -2.90 10.22 9.59
CA LEU A 92 -3.50 9.96 8.28
C LEU A 92 -5.01 9.70 8.39
N MET A 93 -5.46 8.98 9.43
CA MET A 93 -6.88 8.73 9.65
C MET A 93 -7.68 10.02 9.94
N PHE A 94 -7.08 11.00 10.63
CA PHE A 94 -7.73 12.29 10.89
C PHE A 94 -7.54 13.30 9.75
N GLU A 95 -6.55 13.11 8.88
CA GLU A 95 -6.38 13.85 7.63
C GLU A 95 -7.38 13.38 6.56
N ALA A 96 -7.73 12.10 6.54
CA ALA A 96 -8.55 11.50 5.49
C ALA A 96 -10.05 11.84 5.63
N ASP A 97 -10.69 12.14 4.50
CA ASP A 97 -12.15 12.25 4.44
C ASP A 97 -12.83 10.91 4.74
N ARG A 98 -12.26 9.80 4.26
CA ARG A 98 -12.82 8.45 4.35
C ARG A 98 -11.71 7.43 4.55
N ILE A 99 -11.99 6.42 5.37
CA ILE A 99 -11.08 5.31 5.65
C ILE A 99 -11.76 4.01 5.20
N VAL A 100 -10.99 3.17 4.50
CA VAL A 100 -11.40 1.82 4.11
C VAL A 100 -10.33 0.83 4.56
N THR A 101 -10.75 -0.31 5.11
CA THR A 101 -9.84 -1.37 5.62
C THR A 101 -10.06 -2.66 4.83
N TYR A 102 -8.97 -3.32 4.46
CA TYR A 102 -8.93 -4.57 3.69
C TYR A 102 -7.95 -5.56 4.31
#